data_AF-A0A9E3X8S1-F1
#
_entry.id   AF-A0A9E3X8S1-F1
#
_cell.length_a   1.000
_cell.length_b   1.000
_cell.length_c   1.000
_cell.angle_alpha   90.00
_cell.angle_beta   90.00
_cell.angle_gamma   90.00
#
_symmetry.space_group_name_H-M   'P 1'
#
loop_
_entity.id
_entity.type
_entity.pdbx_description
1 polymer ?
#
loop_
_entity_poly.entity_id
_entity_poly.type
_entity_poly.pdbx_seq_one_letter_code
_entity_poly.pdbx_strand_id
1 'polypeptide(L)'
;MVIWIFAGGGESEVKGLQPFFQNNYPTHTFERKSPVRLKPGPKPPTQLGYGQTGSSLVKQMGMIIHNSILNGEQCDFILVIDDLDCREPSIQKQLFEYAIDENSVMKTVPRHIGFASPEIEAWIIADWDQTIALDPEFRRYHQAMRHWMSSERRVSFAHPEEFSEYSLEKRACAEKLSEILIDASVQFSPIRYSKAEHTPRLLQQLSPSNVSLKCPHFRQMHVRLAELE
;
A
#
# COMPACT_ATOMS: atom_id res chain seq x y z
N MET A 1 0.21 11.47 19.47
CA MET A 1 1.59 11.07 19.11
C MET A 1 1.86 11.43 17.66
N VAL A 2 3.07 11.87 17.28
CA VAL A 2 3.45 12.17 15.89
C VAL A 2 4.02 10.93 15.21
N ILE A 3 3.32 10.45 14.18
CA ILE A 3 3.69 9.27 13.39
C ILE A 3 4.17 9.71 12.00
N TRP A 4 5.44 9.43 11.68
CA TRP A 4 5.96 9.64 10.33
C TRP A 4 5.61 8.47 9.43
N ILE A 5 4.94 8.74 8.30
CA ILE A 5 4.56 7.72 7.30
C ILE A 5 5.52 7.76 6.11
N PHE A 6 6.21 6.66 5.88
CA PHE A 6 6.93 6.38 4.64
C PHE A 6 6.19 5.31 3.86
N ALA A 7 5.69 5.65 2.68
CA ALA A 7 4.96 4.71 1.85
C ALA A 7 5.57 4.57 0.45
N GLY A 8 5.68 3.33 -0.01
CA GLY A 8 6.04 2.99 -1.38
C GLY A 8 4.83 3.17 -2.30
N GLY A 9 5.07 3.45 -3.59
CA GLY A 9 4.01 3.57 -4.59
C GLY A 9 4.04 4.86 -5.41
N GLY A 10 3.02 5.08 -6.25
CA GLY A 10 2.84 6.33 -6.97
C GLY A 10 2.34 7.44 -6.05
N GLU A 11 2.79 8.68 -6.26
CA GLU A 11 2.42 9.82 -5.40
C GLU A 11 0.90 9.94 -5.18
N SER A 12 0.13 9.73 -6.25
CA SER A 12 -1.33 9.77 -6.24
C SER A 12 -1.94 8.63 -5.43
N GLU A 13 -1.46 7.38 -5.59
CA GLU A 13 -1.95 6.20 -4.87
C GLU A 13 -1.78 6.37 -3.35
N VAL A 14 -0.59 6.83 -2.95
CA VAL A 14 -0.21 7.04 -1.56
C VAL A 14 -0.92 8.25 -0.93
N LYS A 15 -1.50 9.16 -1.74
CA LYS A 15 -2.26 10.32 -1.23
C LYS A 15 -3.46 9.89 -0.38
N GLY A 16 -4.03 8.71 -0.61
CA GLY A 16 -5.14 8.19 0.18
C GLY A 16 -4.76 7.68 1.57
N LEU A 17 -3.49 7.32 1.78
CA LEU A 17 -3.05 6.70 3.05
C LEU A 17 -3.13 7.66 4.23
N GLN A 18 -2.64 8.91 4.09
CA GLN A 18 -2.66 9.86 5.20
C GLN A 18 -4.09 10.18 5.67
N PRO A 19 -5.05 10.54 4.80
CA PRO A 19 -6.45 10.69 5.21
C PRO A 19 -7.05 9.42 5.81
N PHE A 20 -6.74 8.25 5.23
CA PHE A 20 -7.20 6.96 5.78
C PHE A 20 -6.74 6.76 7.23
N PHE A 21 -5.45 6.96 7.51
CA PHE A 21 -4.92 6.82 8.87
C PHE A 21 -5.49 7.88 9.81
N GLN A 22 -5.56 9.14 9.38
CA GLN A 22 -6.08 10.24 10.20
C GLN A 22 -7.54 10.03 10.62
N ASN A 23 -8.36 9.43 9.75
CA ASN A 23 -9.77 9.15 10.04
C ASN A 23 -9.95 7.96 10.98
N ASN A 24 -9.07 6.96 10.90
CA ASN A 24 -9.24 5.69 11.61
C ASN A 24 -8.46 5.61 12.93
N TYR A 25 -7.45 6.46 13.13
CA TYR A 25 -6.69 6.54 14.38
C TYR A 25 -6.52 8.02 14.80
N PRO A 26 -7.62 8.69 15.19
CA PRO A 26 -7.68 10.15 15.34
C PRO A 26 -6.87 10.70 16.52
N THR A 27 -6.40 9.85 17.44
CA THR A 27 -5.52 10.21 18.56
C THR A 27 -4.06 10.46 18.12
N HIS A 28 -3.72 10.08 16.88
CA HIS A 28 -2.41 10.26 16.28
C HIS A 28 -2.39 11.41 15.26
N THR A 29 -1.23 12.03 15.15
CA THR A 29 -0.92 13.01 14.10
C THR A 29 -0.07 12.31 13.06
N PHE A 30 -0.62 12.07 11.88
CA PHE A 30 0.11 11.40 10.81
C PHE A 30 0.77 12.41 9.87
N GLU A 31 2.10 12.35 9.79
CA GLU A 31 2.91 13.17 8.89
C GLU A 31 3.48 12.32 7.75
N ARG A 32 3.01 12.56 6.53
CA ARG A 32 3.56 11.90 5.35
C ARG A 32 4.98 12.41 5.09
N LYS A 33 5.96 11.51 5.20
CA LYS A 33 7.37 11.71 4.80
C LYS A 33 7.73 10.92 3.54
N SER A 34 6.74 10.43 2.81
CA SER A 34 6.97 9.63 1.61
C SER A 34 7.58 10.47 0.48
N PRO A 35 8.55 9.94 -0.27
CA PRO A 35 9.17 10.65 -1.38
C PRO A 35 8.16 10.97 -2.50
N VAL A 36 8.22 12.21 -3.01
CA VAL A 36 7.44 12.64 -4.18
C VAL A 36 7.99 11.93 -5.41
N ARG A 37 7.28 10.91 -5.91
CA ARG A 37 7.63 10.21 -7.15
C ARG A 37 6.63 10.56 -8.23
N LEU A 38 7.04 11.41 -9.17
CA LEU A 38 6.42 11.48 -10.49
C LEU A 38 6.78 10.17 -11.23
N LYS A 39 5.85 9.21 -11.31
CA LYS A 39 6.03 8.03 -12.17
C LYS A 39 6.10 8.53 -13.64
N PRO A 40 7.21 8.33 -14.38
CA PRO A 40 7.17 8.54 -15.83
C PRO A 40 6.14 7.57 -16.44
N GLY A 41 5.44 8.01 -17.48
CA GLY A 41 4.43 7.21 -18.19
C GLY A 41 4.98 5.85 -18.70
N PRO A 42 4.10 4.97 -19.20
CA PRO A 42 4.46 3.60 -19.55
C PRO A 42 5.67 3.59 -20.50
N LYS A 43 6.76 2.98 -20.04
CA LYS A 43 7.97 2.83 -20.86
C LYS A 43 7.76 1.71 -21.89
N PRO A 44 8.32 1.84 -23.11
CA PRO A 44 8.27 0.78 -24.13
C PRO A 44 8.88 -0.54 -23.61
N PRO A 45 8.49 -1.69 -24.18
CA PRO A 45 8.64 -3.02 -23.57
C PRO A 45 10.07 -3.61 -23.60
N THR A 46 11.11 -2.79 -23.77
CA THR A 46 12.50 -3.27 -24.02
C THR A 46 13.51 -2.92 -22.93
N GLN A 47 13.08 -2.39 -21.79
CA GLN A 47 13.97 -2.27 -20.62
C GLN A 47 13.49 -3.21 -19.52
N LEU A 48 14.26 -4.28 -19.29
CA LEU A 48 14.25 -5.11 -18.09
C LEU A 48 14.33 -4.19 -16.85
N GLY A 49 13.17 -3.75 -16.38
CA GLY A 49 13.03 -2.79 -15.31
C GLY A 49 13.35 -3.48 -14.00
N TYR A 50 14.55 -3.21 -13.48
CA TYR A 50 14.89 -3.45 -12.09
C TYR A 50 13.69 -3.07 -11.20
N GLY A 51 13.22 -4.00 -10.36
CA GLY A 51 12.22 -3.74 -9.31
C GLY A 51 12.68 -2.58 -8.41
N GLN A 52 12.20 -1.38 -8.73
CA GLN A 52 12.60 -0.11 -8.11
C GLN A 52 11.57 0.38 -7.08
N THR A 53 10.66 -0.47 -6.58
CA THR A 53 9.60 -0.06 -5.66
C THR A 53 10.09 0.03 -4.21
N GLY A 54 10.74 -1.01 -3.66
CA GLY A 54 11.34 -0.94 -2.31
C GLY A 54 12.74 -0.27 -2.24
N SER A 55 13.63 -0.57 -3.20
CA SER A 55 15.03 -0.06 -3.17
C SER A 55 15.15 1.46 -3.36
N SER A 56 14.17 2.09 -3.99
CA SER A 56 14.09 3.55 -4.12
C SER A 56 13.63 4.18 -2.81
N LEU A 57 12.62 3.59 -2.15
CA LEU A 57 12.09 4.10 -0.89
C LEU A 57 13.17 4.05 0.20
N VAL A 58 13.84 2.91 0.36
CA VAL A 58 14.97 2.72 1.30
C VAL A 58 16.01 3.83 1.15
N LYS A 59 16.46 4.14 -0.08
CA LYS A 59 17.44 5.20 -0.33
C LYS A 59 16.93 6.60 0.00
N GLN A 60 15.66 6.86 -0.27
CA GLN A 60 15.05 8.19 -0.06
C GLN A 60 14.74 8.44 1.41
N MET A 61 14.40 7.41 2.18
CA MET A 61 14.13 7.51 3.61
C MET A 61 15.29 8.13 4.37
N GLY A 62 16.53 7.70 4.12
CA GLY A 62 17.71 8.25 4.77
C GLY A 62 17.84 9.77 4.59
N MET A 63 17.66 10.27 3.37
CA MET A 63 17.71 11.71 3.08
C MET A 63 16.56 12.48 3.74
N ILE A 64 15.35 11.95 3.70
CA ILE A 64 14.17 12.63 4.25
C ILE A 64 14.26 12.70 5.77
N ILE A 65 14.62 11.60 6.41
CA ILE A 65 14.86 11.53 7.86
C ILE A 65 15.91 12.57 8.26
N HIS A 66 17.05 12.60 7.57
CA HIS A 66 18.13 13.53 7.85
C HIS A 66 17.66 15.00 7.78
N ASN A 67 16.97 15.37 6.70
CA ASN A 67 16.46 16.73 6.51
C ASN A 67 15.39 17.10 7.55
N SER A 68 14.47 16.19 7.88
CA SER A 68 13.45 16.43 8.90
C SER A 68 14.06 16.68 10.28
N ILE A 69 15.10 15.92 10.65
CA ILE A 69 15.84 16.14 11.90
C ILE A 69 16.53 17.52 11.89
N LEU A 70 17.19 17.89 10.80
CA LEU A 70 17.84 19.21 10.66
C LEU A 70 16.85 20.38 10.77
N ASN A 71 15.61 20.17 10.33
CA ASN A 71 14.53 21.15 10.45
C ASN A 71 13.90 21.21 11.86
N GLY A 72 14.35 20.38 12.80
CA GLY A 72 13.81 20.32 14.15
C GLY A 72 12.44 19.63 14.25
N GLU A 73 12.07 18.85 13.24
CA GLU A 73 10.82 18.08 13.26
C GLU A 73 10.91 16.94 14.28
N GLN A 74 9.81 16.66 14.97
CA GLN A 74 9.74 15.60 15.99
C GLN A 74 9.01 14.38 15.45
N CYS A 75 9.47 13.21 15.89
CA CYS A 75 8.91 11.91 15.50
C CYS A 75 8.86 11.01 16.73
N ASP A 76 7.66 10.57 17.09
CA ASP A 76 7.47 9.64 18.19
C ASP A 76 7.41 8.18 17.69
N PHE A 77 7.00 7.98 16.44
CA PHE A 77 6.86 6.66 15.81
C PHE A 77 7.07 6.69 14.30
N ILE A 78 7.74 5.68 13.75
CA ILE A 78 7.91 5.52 12.30
C ILE A 78 7.00 4.40 11.79
N LEU A 79 6.13 4.73 10.84
CA LEU A 79 5.32 3.77 10.10
C LEU A 79 5.83 3.68 8.65
N VAL A 80 6.26 2.49 8.24
CA VAL A 80 6.59 2.21 6.84
C VAL A 80 5.52 1.31 6.23
N ILE A 81 5.05 1.64 5.03
CA ILE A 81 4.07 0.85 4.26
C ILE A 81 4.62 0.64 2.85
N ASP A 82 4.97 -0.59 2.48
CA ASP A 82 5.43 -0.91 1.13
C ASP A 82 4.49 -1.92 0.46
N ASP A 83 4.35 -1.81 -0.87
CA ASP A 83 3.77 -2.88 -1.66
C ASP A 83 4.74 -4.06 -1.63
N LEU A 84 4.29 -5.21 -1.13
CA LEU A 84 5.19 -6.35 -0.95
C LEU A 84 5.63 -6.94 -2.30
N ASP A 85 4.83 -6.79 -3.35
CA ASP A 85 5.07 -7.31 -4.69
C ASP A 85 5.42 -8.82 -4.64
N CYS A 86 4.77 -9.60 -3.77
CA CYS A 86 5.02 -11.03 -3.55
C CYS A 86 6.46 -11.36 -3.07
N ARG A 87 7.23 -10.37 -2.62
CA ARG A 87 8.58 -10.59 -2.06
C ARG A 87 8.49 -11.15 -0.65
N GLU A 88 9.62 -11.69 -0.18
CA GLU A 88 9.74 -12.18 1.19
C GLU A 88 9.68 -11.04 2.22
N PRO A 89 8.64 -10.99 3.10
CA PRO A 89 8.44 -9.91 4.07
C PRO A 89 9.63 -9.70 5.00
N SER A 90 10.26 -10.79 5.47
CA SER A 90 11.37 -10.71 6.42
C SER A 90 12.59 -9.98 5.85
N ILE A 91 12.90 -10.25 4.57
CA ILE A 91 14.00 -9.58 3.85
C ILE A 91 13.67 -8.10 3.63
N GLN A 92 12.45 -7.78 3.19
CA GLN A 92 12.06 -6.38 2.99
C GLN A 92 12.07 -5.59 4.30
N LYS A 93 11.60 -6.19 5.39
CA LYS A 93 11.62 -5.58 6.71
C LYS A 93 13.03 -5.22 7.15
N GLN A 94 13.99 -6.12 6.99
CA GLN A 94 15.40 -5.87 7.31
C GLN A 94 16.00 -4.70 6.51
N LEU A 95 15.63 -4.56 5.22
CA LEU A 95 16.11 -3.45 4.40
C LEU A 95 15.62 -2.10 4.92
N PHE A 96 14.35 -2.00 5.31
CA PHE A 96 13.81 -0.78 5.89
C PHE A 96 14.36 -0.48 7.29
N GLU A 97 14.51 -1.52 8.13
CA GLU A 97 15.13 -1.37 9.45
C GLU A 97 16.55 -0.84 9.34
N TYR A 98 17.35 -1.38 8.41
CA TYR A 98 18.71 -0.92 8.14
C TYR A 98 18.75 0.55 7.73
N ALA A 99 17.90 0.99 6.80
CA ALA A 99 17.86 2.39 6.36
C ALA A 99 17.43 3.38 7.45
N ILE A 100 16.56 2.95 8.36
CA ILE A 100 16.21 3.77 9.53
C ILE A 100 17.41 3.85 10.49
N ASP A 101 18.08 2.73 10.73
CA ASP A 101 19.20 2.62 11.68
C ASP A 101 20.50 3.29 11.22
N GLU A 102 20.66 3.56 9.92
CA GLU A 102 21.75 4.42 9.42
C GLU A 102 21.71 5.81 10.07
N ASN A 103 20.55 6.26 10.54
CA ASN A 103 20.39 7.49 11.31
C ASN A 103 20.38 7.17 12.82
N SER A 104 21.49 7.47 13.51
CA SER A 104 21.67 7.16 14.94
C SER A 104 20.55 7.72 15.84
N VAL A 105 20.00 8.89 15.50
CA VAL A 105 18.88 9.52 16.22
C VAL A 105 17.58 8.72 16.08
N MET A 106 17.31 8.14 14.91
CA MET A 106 16.09 7.38 14.66
C MET A 106 16.18 5.94 15.14
N LYS A 107 17.38 5.46 15.46
CA LYS A 107 17.61 4.08 15.94
C LYS A 107 16.77 3.73 17.17
N THR A 108 16.52 4.71 18.05
CA THR A 108 15.74 4.52 19.27
C THR A 108 14.24 4.82 19.10
N VAL A 109 13.84 5.41 17.98
CA VAL A 109 12.43 5.73 17.71
C VAL A 109 11.67 4.42 17.42
N PRO A 110 10.58 4.13 18.16
CA PRO A 110 9.71 3.00 17.90
C PRO A 110 9.20 3.00 16.46
N ARG A 111 9.02 1.82 15.87
CA ARG A 111 8.64 1.69 14.47
C ARG A 111 7.83 0.45 14.16
N HIS A 112 7.09 0.50 13.06
CA HIS A 112 6.45 -0.65 12.44
C HIS A 112 6.68 -0.62 10.93
N ILE A 113 7.18 -1.73 10.40
CA ILE A 113 7.29 -1.95 8.95
C ILE A 113 6.13 -2.84 8.54
N GLY A 114 5.10 -2.21 7.96
CA GLY A 114 3.91 -2.87 7.43
C GLY A 114 4.01 -3.08 5.92
N PHE A 115 3.23 -4.03 5.43
CA PHE A 115 3.18 -4.37 4.02
C PHE A 115 1.73 -4.38 3.52
N ALA A 116 1.52 -3.82 2.34
CA ALA A 116 0.35 -4.12 1.55
C ALA A 116 0.68 -5.32 0.65
N SER A 117 0.23 -6.50 1.02
CA SER A 117 0.48 -7.72 0.23
C SER A 117 -0.72 -8.04 -0.66
N PRO A 118 -0.51 -8.44 -1.93
CA PRO A 118 0.70 -8.17 -2.70
C PRO A 118 0.91 -6.66 -2.97
N GLU A 119 -0.16 -5.88 -2.99
CA GLU A 119 -0.18 -4.42 -3.14
C GLU A 119 -1.43 -3.84 -2.46
N ILE A 120 -1.52 -2.52 -2.34
CA ILE A 120 -2.60 -1.81 -1.62
C ILE A 120 -4.03 -2.15 -2.08
N GLU A 121 -4.21 -2.54 -3.35
CA GLU A 121 -5.49 -2.99 -3.87
C GLU A 121 -6.05 -4.23 -3.15
N ALA A 122 -5.19 -5.03 -2.48
CA ALA A 122 -5.64 -6.13 -1.64
C ALA A 122 -6.53 -5.66 -0.48
N TRP A 123 -6.28 -4.47 0.08
CA TRP A 123 -7.10 -3.91 1.16
C TRP A 123 -8.48 -3.52 0.63
N ILE A 124 -8.54 -2.94 -0.57
CA ILE A 124 -9.80 -2.62 -1.27
C ILE A 124 -10.60 -3.89 -1.54
N ILE A 125 -9.96 -4.95 -2.02
CA ILE A 125 -10.61 -6.24 -2.27
C ILE A 125 -11.09 -6.90 -0.97
N ALA A 126 -10.31 -6.81 0.10
CA ALA A 126 -10.68 -7.32 1.42
C ALA A 126 -11.99 -6.70 1.91
N ASP A 127 -12.20 -5.41 1.66
CA ASP A 127 -13.39 -4.68 2.06
C ASP A 127 -14.26 -4.27 0.86
N TRP A 128 -14.40 -5.19 -0.10
CA TRP A 128 -15.13 -4.95 -1.36
C TRP A 128 -16.53 -4.37 -1.16
N ASP A 129 -17.25 -4.87 -0.15
CA ASP A 129 -18.64 -4.54 0.10
C ASP A 129 -18.82 -3.12 0.67
N GLN A 130 -17.76 -2.52 1.24
CA GLN A 130 -17.73 -1.12 1.70
C GLN A 130 -17.03 -0.17 0.73
N THR A 131 -16.31 -0.71 -0.25
CA THR A 131 -15.56 0.06 -1.25
C THR A 131 -16.22 -0.01 -2.62
N ILE A 132 -15.77 -0.92 -3.49
CA ILE A 132 -16.23 -1.02 -4.88
C ILE A 132 -17.75 -1.24 -4.98
N ALA A 133 -18.34 -1.99 -4.04
CA ALA A 133 -19.78 -2.25 -4.04
C ALA A 133 -20.63 -1.00 -3.73
N LEU A 134 -20.09 -0.02 -3.01
CA LEU A 134 -20.78 1.24 -2.69
C LEU A 134 -20.37 2.37 -3.63
N ASP A 135 -19.26 2.23 -4.33
CA ASP A 135 -18.72 3.24 -5.21
C ASP A 135 -19.71 3.62 -6.32
N PRO A 136 -20.08 4.90 -6.50
CA PRO A 136 -21.05 5.30 -7.52
C PRO A 136 -20.72 4.85 -8.94
N GLU A 137 -19.44 4.69 -9.25
CA GLU A 137 -18.93 4.32 -10.57
C GLU A 137 -18.95 2.80 -10.81
N PHE A 138 -18.83 2.00 -9.74
CA PHE A 138 -18.70 0.55 -9.84
C PHE A 138 -19.85 -0.25 -9.22
N ARG A 139 -20.66 0.33 -8.33
CA ARG A 139 -21.75 -0.35 -7.59
C ARG A 139 -22.77 -1.08 -8.45
N ARG A 140 -22.94 -0.69 -9.71
CA ARG A 140 -23.85 -1.38 -10.64
C ARG A 140 -23.25 -2.66 -11.23
N TYR A 141 -21.92 -2.74 -11.27
CA TYR A 141 -21.15 -3.77 -11.98
C TYR A 141 -20.31 -4.63 -11.03
N HIS A 142 -20.23 -4.24 -9.76
CA HIS A 142 -19.33 -4.87 -8.78
C HIS A 142 -19.54 -6.39 -8.64
N GLN A 143 -20.76 -6.91 -8.79
CA GLN A 143 -21.01 -8.36 -8.72
C GLN A 143 -20.40 -9.10 -9.92
N ALA A 144 -20.55 -8.56 -11.12
CA ALA A 144 -19.96 -9.13 -12.34
C ALA A 144 -18.43 -9.06 -12.28
N MET A 145 -17.89 -7.91 -11.88
CA MET A 145 -16.44 -7.73 -11.65
C MET A 145 -15.91 -8.74 -10.62
N ARG A 146 -16.54 -8.83 -9.45
CA ARG A 146 -16.16 -9.76 -8.38
C ARG A 146 -16.23 -11.22 -8.84
N HIS A 147 -17.30 -11.59 -9.54
CA HIS A 147 -17.47 -12.93 -10.07
C HIS A 147 -16.32 -13.29 -11.02
N TRP A 148 -16.05 -12.46 -12.03
CA TRP A 148 -14.98 -12.70 -13.00
C TRP A 148 -13.59 -12.72 -12.36
N MET A 149 -13.30 -11.78 -11.45
CA MET A 149 -12.03 -11.77 -10.72
C MET A 149 -11.85 -13.07 -9.92
N SER A 150 -12.91 -13.57 -9.31
CA SER A 150 -12.87 -14.80 -8.52
C SER A 150 -12.79 -16.08 -9.37
N SER A 151 -13.55 -16.18 -10.47
CA SER A 151 -13.65 -17.39 -11.29
C SER A 151 -12.52 -17.49 -12.30
N GLU A 152 -12.25 -16.42 -13.04
CA GLU A 152 -11.32 -16.42 -14.16
C GLU A 152 -9.89 -16.07 -13.74
N ARG A 153 -9.74 -15.15 -12.79
CA ARG A 153 -8.43 -14.66 -12.32
C ARG A 153 -8.05 -15.18 -10.94
N ARG A 154 -8.88 -16.05 -10.34
CA ARG A 154 -8.62 -16.73 -9.04
C ARG A 154 -8.29 -15.78 -7.89
N VAL A 155 -8.83 -14.57 -7.91
CA VAL A 155 -8.67 -13.60 -6.82
C VAL A 155 -9.52 -14.04 -5.62
N SER A 156 -8.87 -14.25 -4.48
CA SER A 156 -9.55 -14.53 -3.21
C SER A 156 -10.02 -13.24 -2.54
N PHE A 157 -11.32 -13.13 -2.27
CA PHE A 157 -11.91 -12.02 -1.50
C PHE A 157 -11.90 -12.27 0.01
N ALA A 158 -11.51 -13.47 0.42
CA ALA A 158 -11.32 -13.85 1.83
C ALA A 158 -9.84 -13.77 2.24
N HIS A 159 -8.93 -13.99 1.30
CA HIS A 159 -7.47 -14.01 1.50
C HIS A 159 -6.76 -13.24 0.36
N PRO A 160 -7.03 -11.93 0.17
CA PRO A 160 -6.50 -11.18 -0.97
C PRO A 160 -4.97 -10.99 -0.90
N GLU A 161 -4.37 -11.10 0.29
CA GLU A 161 -2.92 -10.99 0.47
C GLU A 161 -2.12 -12.18 -0.09
N GLU A 162 -2.80 -13.30 -0.37
CA GLU A 162 -2.20 -14.52 -0.95
C GLU A 162 -2.23 -14.51 -2.48
N PHE A 163 -2.67 -13.41 -3.10
CA PHE A 163 -2.81 -13.34 -4.54
C PHE A 163 -1.47 -13.32 -5.27
N SER A 164 -1.40 -14.08 -6.37
CA SER A 164 -0.24 -14.27 -7.25
C SER A 164 0.93 -14.98 -6.57
N GLU A 165 1.92 -15.34 -7.37
CA GLU A 165 3.18 -15.92 -6.94
C GLU A 165 4.34 -14.97 -7.28
N TYR A 166 5.46 -15.13 -6.58
CA TYR A 166 6.68 -14.39 -6.89
C TYR A 166 7.29 -14.86 -8.22
N SER A 167 7.52 -13.93 -9.14
CA SER A 167 8.21 -14.19 -10.41
C SER A 167 9.66 -13.73 -10.34
N LEU A 168 10.60 -14.65 -10.57
CA LEU A 168 12.04 -14.34 -10.65
C LEU A 168 12.36 -13.40 -11.82
N GLU A 169 11.63 -13.52 -12.93
CA GLU A 169 11.79 -12.68 -14.12
C GLU A 169 11.39 -11.24 -13.84
N LYS A 170 10.21 -11.03 -13.24
CA LYS A 170 9.70 -9.69 -12.92
C LYS A 170 10.30 -9.11 -11.63
N ARG A 171 10.88 -9.96 -10.77
CA ARG A 171 11.31 -9.61 -9.39
C ARG A 171 10.19 -8.96 -8.57
N ALA A 172 8.97 -9.45 -8.80
CA ALA A 172 7.70 -8.98 -8.26
C ALA A 172 6.65 -10.09 -8.46
N CYS A 173 5.39 -9.83 -8.13
CA CYS A 173 4.30 -10.72 -8.46
C CYS A 173 4.22 -11.05 -9.97
N ALA A 174 3.90 -12.30 -10.30
CA ALA A 174 3.64 -12.75 -11.66
C ALA A 174 2.45 -11.99 -12.27
N GLU A 175 1.40 -11.73 -11.50
CA GLU A 175 0.24 -10.91 -11.86
C GLU A 175 0.00 -9.82 -10.80
N LYS A 176 -0.58 -8.70 -11.23
CA LYS A 176 -0.92 -7.59 -10.32
C LYS A 176 -2.41 -7.53 -10.06
N LEU A 177 -2.81 -7.37 -8.80
CA LEU A 177 -4.22 -7.18 -8.42
C LEU A 177 -4.81 -5.95 -9.08
N SER A 178 -4.04 -4.87 -9.17
CA SER A 178 -4.43 -3.63 -9.80
C SER A 178 -4.69 -3.79 -11.30
N GLU A 179 -3.90 -4.59 -12.01
CA GLU A 179 -4.15 -4.92 -13.42
C GLU A 179 -5.44 -5.73 -13.58
N ILE A 180 -5.68 -6.71 -12.71
CA ILE A 180 -6.91 -7.51 -12.72
C ILE A 180 -8.14 -6.65 -12.42
N LEU A 181 -8.04 -5.72 -11.46
CA LEU A 181 -9.13 -4.80 -11.13
C LEU A 181 -9.41 -3.85 -12.30
N ILE A 182 -8.37 -3.39 -13.00
CA ILE A 182 -8.50 -2.61 -14.23
C ILE A 182 -9.20 -3.43 -15.32
N ASP A 183 -8.75 -4.66 -15.59
CA ASP A 183 -9.35 -5.53 -16.60
C ASP A 183 -10.83 -5.80 -16.30
N ALA A 184 -11.15 -6.11 -15.04
CA ALA A 184 -12.53 -6.31 -14.59
C ALA A 184 -13.38 -5.05 -14.83
N SER A 185 -12.85 -3.88 -14.50
CA SER A 185 -13.57 -2.63 -14.73
C SER A 185 -13.80 -2.35 -16.21
N VAL A 186 -12.81 -2.59 -17.08
CA VAL A 186 -12.92 -2.40 -18.53
C VAL A 186 -13.93 -3.36 -19.14
N GLN A 187 -13.99 -4.59 -18.63
CA GLN A 187 -14.87 -5.62 -19.16
C GLN A 187 -16.34 -5.40 -18.77
N PHE A 188 -16.61 -4.91 -17.56
CA PHE A 188 -17.97 -4.87 -17.01
C PHE A 188 -18.52 -3.47 -16.70
N SER A 189 -17.67 -2.45 -16.65
CA SER A 189 -18.05 -1.06 -16.35
C SER A 189 -17.71 -0.13 -17.52
N PRO A 190 -18.52 0.91 -17.79
CA PRO A 190 -18.15 1.97 -18.72
C PRO A 190 -16.99 2.84 -18.19
N ILE A 191 -16.67 2.73 -16.89
CA ILE A 191 -15.61 3.47 -16.22
C ILE A 191 -14.45 2.53 -15.95
N ARG A 192 -13.28 2.89 -16.47
CA ARG A 192 -12.02 2.18 -16.23
C ARG A 192 -11.45 2.59 -14.86
N TYR A 193 -11.15 1.60 -14.03
CA TYR A 193 -10.42 1.79 -12.79
C TYR A 193 -9.08 2.48 -13.07
N SER A 194 -8.79 3.51 -12.29
CA SER A 194 -7.55 4.28 -12.33
C SER A 194 -6.92 4.26 -10.95
N LYS A 195 -5.73 3.68 -10.83
CA LYS A 195 -4.98 3.63 -9.55
C LYS A 195 -4.78 5.02 -8.94
N ALA A 196 -4.56 6.03 -9.77
CA ALA A 196 -4.29 7.39 -9.30
C ALA A 196 -5.53 8.10 -8.73
N GLU A 197 -6.72 7.72 -9.18
CA GLU A 197 -7.98 8.39 -8.85
C GLU A 197 -8.83 7.58 -7.86
N HIS A 198 -8.99 6.29 -8.14
CA HIS A 198 -9.91 5.42 -7.42
C HIS A 198 -9.24 4.84 -6.18
N THR A 199 -7.97 4.38 -6.24
CA THR A 199 -7.28 3.84 -5.06
C THR A 199 -7.36 4.81 -3.86
N PRO A 200 -7.00 6.10 -3.98
CA PRO A 200 -7.06 7.03 -2.84
C PRO A 200 -8.45 7.29 -2.29
N ARG A 201 -9.45 7.27 -3.18
CA ARG A 201 -10.86 7.51 -2.85
C ARG A 201 -11.48 6.31 -2.16
N LEU A 202 -11.16 5.10 -2.61
CA LEU A 202 -11.63 3.84 -2.03
C LEU A 202 -10.95 3.55 -0.70
N LEU A 203 -9.66 3.89 -0.55
CA LEU A 203 -8.95 3.79 0.72
C LEU A 203 -9.67 4.54 1.85
N GLN A 204 -10.26 5.69 1.56
CA GLN A 204 -11.00 6.48 2.57
C GLN A 204 -12.32 5.83 3.00
N GLN A 205 -12.82 4.85 2.27
CA GLN A 205 -14.05 4.12 2.58
C GLN A 205 -13.78 2.81 3.33
N LEU A 206 -12.51 2.38 3.40
CA LEU A 206 -12.13 1.15 4.08
C LEU A 206 -12.48 1.18 5.56
N SER A 207 -13.04 0.07 6.03
CA SER A 207 -13.08 -0.30 7.44
C SER A 207 -11.82 -1.08 7.80
N PRO A 208 -10.93 -0.56 8.66
CA PRO A 208 -9.75 -1.28 9.13
C PRO A 208 -10.10 -2.62 9.76
N SER A 209 -11.23 -2.70 10.48
CA SER A 209 -11.71 -3.93 11.10
C SER A 209 -11.98 -5.01 10.04
N ASN A 210 -12.67 -4.69 8.96
CA ASN A 210 -12.94 -5.65 7.87
C ASN A 210 -11.66 -6.11 7.17
N VAL A 211 -10.76 -5.17 6.85
CA VAL A 211 -9.47 -5.49 6.22
C VAL A 211 -8.64 -6.39 7.15
N SER A 212 -8.55 -6.06 8.44
CA SER A 212 -7.79 -6.84 9.42
C SER A 212 -8.24 -8.30 9.52
N LEU A 213 -9.52 -8.60 9.31
CA LEU A 213 -10.03 -9.97 9.36
C LEU A 213 -9.49 -10.85 8.21
N LYS A 214 -9.13 -10.25 7.08
CA LYS A 214 -8.77 -10.95 5.84
C LYS A 214 -7.31 -10.78 5.43
N CYS A 215 -6.64 -9.75 5.94
CA CYS A 215 -5.31 -9.33 5.57
C CYS A 215 -4.36 -9.43 6.78
N PRO A 216 -3.61 -10.54 6.96
CA PRO A 216 -2.67 -10.73 8.07
C PRO A 216 -1.61 -9.63 8.21
N HIS A 217 -1.01 -9.14 7.13
CA HIS A 217 -0.02 -8.06 7.19
C HIS A 217 -0.65 -6.75 7.65
N PHE A 218 -1.82 -6.41 7.09
CA PHE A 218 -2.60 -5.27 7.57
C PHE A 218 -2.99 -5.42 9.05
N ARG A 219 -3.42 -6.61 9.49
CA ARG A 219 -3.83 -6.87 10.87
C ARG A 219 -2.71 -6.55 11.87
N GLN A 220 -1.48 -6.95 11.57
CA GLN A 220 -0.33 -6.67 12.44
C GLN A 220 -0.11 -5.16 12.59
N MET A 221 -0.21 -4.41 11.49
CA MET A 221 -0.14 -2.95 11.51
C MET A 221 -1.31 -2.34 12.30
N HIS A 222 -2.54 -2.79 12.05
CA HIS A 222 -3.74 -2.28 12.71
C HIS A 222 -3.68 -2.45 14.22
N VAL A 223 -3.33 -3.66 14.69
CA VAL A 223 -3.14 -3.94 16.13
C VAL A 223 -2.04 -3.05 16.69
N ARG A 224 -0.93 -2.89 15.98
CA ARG A 224 0.18 -2.06 16.46
C ARG A 224 -0.20 -0.59 16.60
N LEU A 225 -1.00 -0.05 15.67
CA LEU A 225 -1.46 1.34 15.76
C LEU A 225 -2.50 1.53 16.88
N ALA A 226 -3.36 0.54 17.11
CA ALA A 226 -4.34 0.54 18.19
C ALA A 226 -3.68 0.46 19.58
N GLU A 227 -2.57 -0.28 19.73
CA GLU A 227 -1.78 -0.33 20.97
C GLU A 227 -1.14 1.00 21.35
N LEU A 228 -1.05 1.94 20.41
CA LEU A 228 -0.42 3.24 20.61
C LEU A 228 -1.43 4.34 21.00
N GLU A 229 -2.74 4.07 20.89
CA GLU A 229 -3.83 4.96 21.30
C GLU A 229 -3.91 5.11 22.83
#